data_AF-X1NDD4-F1
#
_entry.id   AF-X1NDD4-F1
#
_cell.length_a   1.000
_cell.length_b   1.000
_cell.length_c   1.000
_cell.angle_alpha   90.00
_cell.angle_beta   90.00
_cell.angle_gamma   90.00
#
_symmetry.space_group_name_H-M   'P 1'
#
loop_
_entity.id
_entity.type
_entity.pdbx_description
1 polymer ?
#
loop_
_entity_poly.entity_id
_entity_poly.type
_entity_poly.pdbx_seq_one_letter_code
_entity_poly.pdbx_strand_id
1 'polypeptide(L)'
;MVKCKDCGQTFGSTQALSSHVRNVHAVGPKTEDQVESDSGILDLKKEVRRAELSSRLERLKASMAGGKTDLLFLELDRLGKEVADLKKSNGELRATI
;
A
#
# COMPACT_ATOMS: atom_id res chain seq x y z
N MET A 1 -36.06 -21.33 -6.43
CA MET A 1 -35.11 -20.68 -5.51
C MET A 1 -33.92 -21.62 -5.29
N VAL A 2 -32.69 -21.15 -5.45
CA VAL A 2 -31.45 -21.95 -5.38
C VAL A 2 -30.57 -21.41 -4.25
N LYS A 3 -30.06 -22.27 -3.37
CA LYS A 3 -29.32 -21.89 -2.16
C LYS A 3 -27.81 -22.11 -2.34
N CYS A 4 -26.99 -21.15 -1.92
CA CYS A 4 -25.53 -21.30 -1.85
C CYS A 4 -25.15 -22.29 -0.74
N LYS A 5 -24.27 -23.24 -1.03
CA LYS A 5 -23.82 -24.24 -0.06
C LYS A 5 -22.83 -23.67 0.95
N ASP A 6 -22.06 -22.67 0.54
CA ASP A 6 -20.98 -22.07 1.33
C ASP A 6 -21.48 -21.03 2.34
N CYS A 7 -22.48 -20.20 1.97
CA CYS A 7 -23.02 -19.17 2.86
C CYS A 7 -24.52 -19.30 3.18
N GLY A 8 -25.22 -20.25 2.56
CA GLY A 8 -26.64 -20.47 2.81
C GLY A 8 -27.60 -19.40 2.25
N GLN A 9 -27.13 -18.43 1.47
CA GLN A 9 -28.00 -17.44 0.84
C GLN A 9 -28.88 -18.06 -0.24
N THR A 10 -30.12 -17.57 -0.36
CA THR A 10 -31.11 -18.09 -1.32
C THR A 10 -31.32 -17.10 -2.46
N PHE A 11 -31.19 -17.57 -3.70
CA PHE A 11 -31.30 -16.78 -4.90
C PHE A 11 -32.51 -17.19 -5.74
N GLY A 12 -33.08 -16.23 -6.46
CA GLY A 12 -34.22 -16.47 -7.35
C GLY A 12 -33.88 -17.31 -8.58
N SER A 13 -32.62 -17.32 -9.01
CA SER A 13 -32.14 -18.00 -10.22
C SER A 13 -30.73 -18.58 -10.05
N THR A 14 -30.41 -19.58 -10.88
CA THR A 14 -29.09 -20.22 -10.91
C THR A 14 -27.99 -19.26 -11.35
N GLN A 15 -28.29 -18.31 -12.24
CA GLN A 15 -27.33 -17.31 -12.70
C GLN A 15 -26.92 -16.35 -11.57
N ALA A 16 -27.87 -15.93 -10.74
CA ALA A 16 -27.59 -15.09 -9.59
C ALA A 16 -26.69 -15.82 -8.56
N LEU A 17 -26.96 -17.11 -8.32
CA LEU A 17 -26.11 -17.94 -7.47
C LEU A 17 -24.69 -18.11 -8.05
N SER A 18 -24.57 -18.35 -9.37
CA SER A 18 -23.27 -18.52 -10.03
C SER A 18 -22.40 -17.27 -9.92
N SER A 19 -22.97 -16.09 -10.17
CA SER A 19 -22.29 -14.81 -9.98
C SER A 19 -21.93 -14.55 -8.51
N HIS A 20 -22.82 -14.92 -7.59
CA HIS A 20 -22.56 -14.82 -6.16
C HIS A 20 -21.35 -15.67 -5.74
N VAL A 21 -21.32 -16.96 -6.12
CA VAL A 21 -20.19 -17.85 -5.80
C VAL A 21 -18.88 -17.34 -6.41
N ARG A 22 -18.91 -16.83 -7.66
CA ARG A 22 -17.73 -16.28 -8.32
C ARG A 22 -17.17 -15.03 -7.66
N ASN A 23 -18.01 -14.17 -7.10
CA ASN A 23 -17.58 -12.89 -6.52
C ASN A 23 -17.32 -12.98 -5.00
N VAL A 24 -18.08 -13.83 -4.31
CA VAL A 24 -18.07 -13.92 -2.83
C VAL A 24 -17.24 -15.11 -2.35
N HIS A 25 -17.24 -16.22 -3.10
CA HIS A 25 -16.57 -17.47 -2.73
C HIS A 25 -15.39 -17.80 -3.67
N ALA A 26 -14.79 -16.79 -4.29
CA ALA A 26 -13.73 -16.89 -5.31
C ALA A 26 -12.39 -17.46 -4.84
N VAL A 27 -12.36 -18.26 -3.76
CA VAL A 27 -11.18 -18.92 -3.20
C VAL A 27 -11.35 -20.45 -3.30
N GLY A 28 -11.40 -20.96 -4.55
CA GLY A 28 -11.06 -22.34 -4.96
C GLY A 28 -12.20 -23.37 -5.09
N PRO A 29 -11.99 -24.53 -5.76
CA PRO A 29 -11.02 -24.86 -6.80
C PRO A 29 -11.66 -24.72 -8.21
N LYS A 30 -10.88 -24.30 -9.20
CA LYS A 30 -11.32 -24.27 -10.59
C LYS A 30 -11.46 -25.70 -11.08
N THR A 31 -12.70 -26.17 -11.26
CA THR A 31 -12.95 -27.32 -12.11
C THR A 31 -12.67 -26.91 -13.55
N GLU A 32 -11.80 -27.69 -14.15
CA GLU A 32 -11.20 -27.56 -15.46
C GLU A 32 -12.29 -27.70 -16.53
N ASP A 33 -12.97 -26.62 -16.88
CA ASP A 33 -13.57 -26.53 -18.20
C ASP A 33 -13.79 -25.06 -18.58
N GLN A 34 -13.34 -24.75 -19.79
CA GLN A 34 -13.58 -23.56 -20.60
C GLN A 34 -12.60 -22.37 -20.49
N VAL A 35 -12.05 -22.13 -21.69
CA VAL A 35 -11.59 -20.89 -22.33
C VAL A 35 -10.20 -20.34 -22.00
N GLU A 36 -9.22 -20.99 -22.63
CA GLU A 36 -8.07 -20.34 -23.26
C GLU A 36 -8.55 -19.24 -24.22
N SER A 37 -8.18 -17.97 -24.00
CA SER A 37 -8.03 -16.93 -25.07
C SER A 37 -7.64 -15.52 -24.61
N ASP A 38 -7.22 -15.27 -23.36
CA ASP A 38 -6.85 -13.89 -22.95
C ASP A 38 -5.53 -13.77 -22.15
N SER A 39 -4.73 -14.84 -22.07
CA SER A 39 -3.56 -14.87 -21.19
C SER A 39 -2.47 -13.87 -21.60
N GLY A 40 -2.28 -13.59 -22.90
CA GLY A 40 -1.23 -12.69 -23.38
C GLY A 40 -1.45 -11.20 -23.07
N ILE A 41 -2.70 -10.74 -22.99
CA ILE A 41 -3.06 -9.31 -22.80
C ILE A 41 -2.98 -8.92 -21.32
N LEU A 42 -3.33 -9.85 -20.43
CA LEU A 42 -3.26 -9.66 -18.98
C LEU A 42 -1.82 -9.55 -18.47
N ASP A 43 -0.89 -10.29 -19.06
CA ASP A 43 0.54 -10.21 -18.72
C ASP A 43 1.17 -8.90 -19.20
N LEU A 44 0.83 -8.43 -20.41
CA LEU A 44 1.34 -7.14 -20.90
C LEU A 44 0.84 -5.95 -20.06
N LYS A 45 -0.41 -5.96 -19.61
CA LYS A 45 -0.97 -4.90 -18.75
C LYS A 45 -0.38 -4.93 -17.33
N LYS A 46 0.03 -6.09 -16.84
CA LYS A 46 0.77 -6.22 -15.57
C LYS A 46 2.20 -5.71 -15.73
N GLU A 47 2.88 -6.06 -16.82
CA GLU A 47 4.24 -5.61 -17.14
C GLU A 47 4.31 -4.09 -17.34
N VAL A 48 3.36 -3.49 -18.09
CA VAL A 48 3.27 -2.02 -18.26
C VAL A 48 3.01 -1.33 -16.93
N ARG A 49 2.11 -1.86 -16.09
CA ARG A 49 1.89 -1.31 -14.74
C ARG A 49 3.14 -1.41 -13.87
N ARG A 50 3.87 -2.53 -13.93
CA ARG A 50 5.11 -2.73 -13.19
C ARG A 50 6.19 -1.75 -13.64
N ALA A 51 6.36 -1.56 -14.94
CA ALA A 51 7.32 -0.61 -15.52
C ALA A 51 6.98 0.85 -15.17
N GLU A 52 5.69 1.21 -15.18
CA GLU A 52 5.23 2.55 -14.80
C GLU A 52 5.41 2.81 -13.29
N LEU A 53 5.12 1.82 -12.45
CA LEU A 53 5.37 1.85 -11.00
C LEU A 53 6.86 1.99 -10.70
N SER A 54 7.73 1.24 -11.40
CA SER A 54 9.19 1.37 -11.28
C SER A 54 9.66 2.76 -11.68
N SER A 55 9.18 3.31 -12.80
CA SER A 55 9.55 4.67 -13.24
C SER A 55 9.07 5.77 -12.29
N ARG A 56 7.90 5.59 -11.66
CA ARG A 56 7.41 6.49 -10.60
C ARG A 56 8.25 6.39 -9.34
N LEU A 57 8.61 5.17 -8.93
CA LEU A 57 9.45 4.92 -7.77
C LEU A 57 10.85 5.52 -7.95
N GLU A 58 11.46 5.35 -9.12
CA GLU A 58 12.77 5.93 -9.42
C GLU A 58 12.73 7.47 -9.45
N ARG A 59 11.66 8.07 -10.00
CA ARG A 59 11.46 9.53 -9.92
C ARG A 59 11.29 10.02 -8.49
N LEU A 60 10.55 9.28 -7.65
CA LEU A 60 10.41 9.61 -6.22
C LEU A 60 11.73 9.47 -5.47
N LYS A 61 12.51 8.41 -5.72
CA LYS A 61 13.85 8.25 -5.14
C LYS A 61 14.80 9.36 -5.56
N ALA A 62 14.82 9.73 -6.84
CA ALA A 62 15.65 10.84 -7.33
C ALA A 62 15.24 12.19 -6.70
N SER A 63 13.94 12.40 -6.50
CA SER A 63 13.40 13.57 -5.79
C SER A 63 13.78 13.59 -4.31
N MET A 64 13.77 12.43 -3.63
CA MET A 64 14.17 12.30 -2.22
C MET A 64 15.69 12.35 -2.02
N ALA A 65 16.49 11.92 -3.00
CA ALA A 65 17.94 12.01 -2.96
C ALA A 65 18.46 13.47 -3.06
N GLY A 66 17.60 14.43 -3.39
CA GLY A 66 17.92 15.85 -3.59
C GLY A 66 18.22 16.65 -2.31
N GLY A 67 18.73 16.03 -1.25
CA GLY A 67 19.33 16.70 -0.09
C GLY A 67 18.38 17.45 0.85
N LYS A 68 17.09 17.62 0.49
CA LYS A 68 16.12 18.32 1.35
C LYS A 68 15.91 17.59 2.68
N THR A 69 15.90 16.26 2.68
CA THR A 69 15.80 15.45 3.90
C THR A 69 17.07 15.50 4.74
N ASP A 70 18.25 15.55 4.10
CA ASP A 70 19.54 15.67 4.79
C ASP A 70 19.70 17.04 5.44
N LEU A 71 19.27 18.11 4.76
CA LEU A 71 19.24 19.47 5.33
C LEU A 71 18.31 19.56 6.54
N LEU A 72 17.14 18.92 6.48
CA LEU A 72 16.23 18.85 7.63
C LEU A 72 16.86 18.09 8.80
N PHE A 73 17.61 17.02 8.53
CA PHE A 73 18.33 16.28 9.58
C PHE A 73 19.41 17.12 10.26
N LEU A 74 20.18 17.88 9.48
CA LEU A 74 21.19 18.80 10.00
C LEU A 74 20.57 19.93 10.84
N GLU A 75 19.41 20.45 10.41
CA GLU A 75 18.68 21.46 11.17
C GLU A 75 18.13 20.89 12.49
N LEU A 76 17.62 19.65 12.48
CA LEU A 76 17.18 18.95 13.70
C LEU A 76 18.33 18.75 14.70
N ASP A 77 19.53 18.34 14.24
CA ASP A 77 20.71 18.18 15.10
C ASP A 77 21.12 19.51 15.75
N ARG A 78 21.15 20.58 14.96
CA ARG A 78 21.45 21.93 15.44
C ARG A 78 20.44 22.39 16.50
N LEU A 79 19.14 22.25 16.25
CA LEU A 79 18.09 22.60 17.21
C LEU A 79 18.18 21.77 18.48
N GLY A 80 18.55 20.49 18.38
CA GLY A 80 18.79 19.62 19.53
C GLY A 80 19.89 20.15 20.46
N LYS A 81 21.00 20.65 19.88
CA LYS A 81 22.09 21.28 20.65
C LYS A 81 21.63 22.57 21.33
N GLU A 82 20.96 23.47 20.59
CA GLU A 82 20.45 24.73 21.15
C GLU A 82 19.50 24.50 22.33
N VAL A 83 18.62 23.49 22.26
CA VAL A 83 17.73 23.11 23.35
C VAL A 83 18.51 22.58 24.57
N ALA A 84 19.56 21.80 24.36
CA ALA A 84 20.39 21.28 25.45
C ALA A 84 21.12 22.42 26.20
N ASP A 85 21.67 23.39 25.45
CA ASP A 85 22.34 24.55 26.00
C ASP A 85 21.37 25.45 26.79
N LEU A 86 20.18 25.71 26.24
CA LEU A 86 19.14 26.45 26.93
C LEU A 86 18.69 25.75 28.21
N LYS A 87 18.53 24.42 28.18
CA LYS A 87 18.16 23.64 29.37
C LYS A 87 19.23 23.73 30.46
N LYS A 88 20.51 23.72 30.07
CA LYS A 88 21.63 23.89 31.00
C LYS A 88 21.63 25.28 31.63
N SER A 89 21.59 26.33 30.81
CA SER A 89 21.54 27.72 31.26
C SER A 89 20.36 27.99 32.20
N ASN A 90 19.18 27.45 31.89
CA ASN A 90 18.00 27.58 32.73
C ASN A 90 18.15 26.81 34.07
N GLY A 91 18.83 25.67 34.08
CA GLY A 91 19.18 24.95 35.31
C GLY A 91 20.10 25.75 36.23
N GLU A 92 21.12 26.40 35.67
CA GLU A 92 22.06 27.26 36.40
C GLU A 92 21.36 28.50 36.97
N LEU A 93 20.50 29.16 36.19
CA LEU A 93 19.69 30.29 36.65
C LEU A 93 18.77 29.89 37.79
N ARG A 94 18.09 28.74 37.70
CA ARG A 94 17.23 28.22 38.77
C ARG A 94 18.00 27.83 40.03
N ALA A 95 19.29 27.53 39.93
CA ALA A 95 20.14 27.24 41.08
C ALA A 95 20.66 28.53 41.77
N THR A 96 20.50 29.69 41.14
CA THR A 96 21.00 30.98 41.62
C THR A 96 19.91 31.83 42.32
N ILE A 97 18.65 31.41 42.24
CA ILE A 97 17.47 32.05 42.86
C ILE A 97 16.99 31.16 44.00
#